data_AF-A0AAV1YRW2-F1
#
_entry.id   AF-A0AAV1YRW2-F1
#
_cell.length_a   1.000
_cell.length_b   1.000
_cell.length_c   1.000
_cell.angle_alpha   90.00
_cell.angle_beta   90.00
_cell.angle_gamma   90.00
#
_symmetry.space_group_name_H-M   'P 1'
#
loop_
_entity.id
_entity.type
_entity.pdbx_description
1 polymer ?
#
loop_
_entity_poly.entity_id
_entity_poly.type
_entity_poly.pdbx_seq_one_letter_code
_entity_poly.pdbx_strand_id
1 'polypeptide(L)' 'MVHHITDVCWDKCIDKPGPKIDGRTQACLVNCVERFIDASLVLTNRFAHLLQGSR' A
#
# COMPACT_ATOMS: atom_id res chain seq x y z
N MET A 1 -7.52 2.35 7.78
CA MET A 1 -6.83 1.78 6.59
C MET A 1 -6.20 2.89 5.77
N VAL A 2 -6.98 3.83 5.21
CA VAL A 2 -6.47 4.88 4.30
C VAL A 2 -5.33 5.68 4.91
N HIS A 3 -5.48 6.17 6.16
CA HIS A 3 -4.40 6.91 6.84
C HIS A 3 -3.08 6.12 6.92
N HIS A 4 -3.15 4.84 7.30
CA HIS A 4 -1.96 4.00 7.38
C HIS A 4 -1.29 3.77 6.01
N ILE A 5 -2.09 3.58 4.95
CA ILE A 5 -1.57 3.47 3.58
C ILE A 5 -0.91 4.78 3.16
N THR A 6 -1.54 5.92 3.48
CA THR A 6 -0.97 7.24 3.24
C THR A 6 0.37 7.39 3.93
N ASP A 7 0.48 7.08 5.23
CA ASP A 7 1.73 7.20 5.98
C ASP A 7 2.83 6.30 5.39
N VAL A 8 2.52 5.03 5.12
CA VAL A 8 3.47 4.09 4.53
C VAL A 8 3.96 4.54 3.16
N CYS A 9 3.05 4.97 2.29
CA CYS A 9 3.41 5.42 0.95
C CYS A 9 4.07 6.79 0.93
N TRP A 10 3.75 7.66 1.89
CA TRP A 10 4.44 8.92 2.10
C TRP A 10 5.90 8.67 2.44
N ASP A 11 6.19 7.86 3.46
CA ASP A 11 7.55 7.55 3.89
C ASP A 11 8.37 6.80 2.82
N LYS A 12 7.70 6.06 1.94
CA LYS A 12 8.34 5.31 0.85
C LYS A 12 8.66 6.15 -0.39
N CYS A 13 7.79 7.10 -0.73
CA CYS A 13 7.85 7.78 -2.03
C CYS A 13 8.20 9.27 -1.95
N ILE A 14 8.06 9.90 -0.78
CA ILE A 14 8.29 11.33 -0.59
C ILE A 14 9.58 11.52 0.22
N ASP A 15 10.66 11.89 -0.46
CA ASP A 15 11.92 12.28 0.19
C ASP A 15 11.88 13.75 0.63
N LYS A 16 11.74 14.67 -0.34
CA LYS A 16 11.59 16.10 -0.08
C LYS A 16 10.31 16.65 -0.72
N PRO A 17 9.40 17.24 0.07
CA PRO A 17 8.22 17.91 -0.46
C PRO A 17 8.62 19.12 -1.32
N GLY A 18 8.21 19.10 -2.59
CA GLY A 18 8.30 20.23 -3.49
C GLY A 18 6.97 20.99 -3.62
N PRO A 19 6.94 22.12 -4.34
CA PRO A 19 5.70 22.85 -4.61
C PRO A 19 4.70 22.07 -5.48
N LYS A 20 5.17 21.01 -6.16
CA LYS A 20 4.37 20.06 -6.94
C LYS A 20 4.95 18.66 -6.80
N ILE A 21 4.09 17.66 -6.89
CA ILE A 21 4.50 16.25 -7.00
C ILE A 21 4.99 16.04 -8.43
N ASP A 22 6.23 15.60 -8.60
CA ASP A 22 6.76 15.27 -9.93
C ASP A 22 6.20 13.92 -10.44
N GLY A 23 6.35 13.66 -11.73
CA GLY A 23 5.79 12.45 -12.35
C GLY A 23 6.35 11.15 -11.77
N ARG A 24 7.60 11.13 -11.29
CA ARG A 24 8.21 9.95 -10.68
C ARG A 24 7.61 9.68 -9.31
N THR A 25 7.45 10.71 -8.49
CA THR A 25 6.81 10.60 -7.18
C THR A 25 5.34 10.21 -7.33
N GLN A 26 4.62 10.78 -8.31
CA GLN A 26 3.25 10.37 -8.60
C GLN A 26 3.16 8.89 -8.97
N ALA A 27 4.02 8.42 -9.88
CA ALA A 27 4.07 7.02 -10.26
C ALA A 27 4.44 6.11 -9.08
N CYS A 28 5.35 6.54 -8.19
CA CYS A 28 5.68 5.81 -6.98
C CYS A 28 4.46 5.67 -6.06
N LEU A 29 3.73 6.76 -5.79
CA LEU A 29 2.56 6.75 -4.91
C LEU A 29 1.47 5.82 -5.43
N VAL A 30 1.16 5.88 -6.74
CA VAL A 30 0.17 4.98 -7.38
C VAL A 30 0.58 3.52 -7.19
N ASN A 31 1.82 3.18 -7.58
CA ASN A 31 2.34 1.82 -7.44
C ASN A 31 2.38 1.35 -5.98
N CYS A 32 2.69 2.25 -5.04
CA CYS A 32 2.76 1.92 -3.61
C CYS A 32 1.39 1.54 -3.06
N VAL A 33 0.37 2.34 -3.36
CA VAL A 33 -1.01 2.10 -2.90
C VAL A 33 -1.54 0.79 -3.48
N GLU A 34 -1.40 0.58 -4.80
CA GLU A 34 -1.83 -0.66 -5.47
C GLU A 34 -1.16 -1.89 -4.85
N ARG A 35 0.17 -1.86 -4.70
CA ARG A 35 0.93 -2.97 -4.10
C ARG A 35 0.57 -3.24 -2.64
N PHE A 36 0.29 -2.19 -1.86
CA PHE A 36 -0.13 -2.37 -0.48
C PHE A 36 -1.46 -3.10 -0.40
N ILE A 37 -2.42 -2.73 -1.25
CA ILE A 37 -3.74 -3.35 -1.32
C ILE A 37 -3.60 -4.81 -1.76
N ASP A 38 -2.82 -5.08 -2.81
CA ASP A 38 -2.57 -6.44 -3.30
C ASP A 38 -1.97 -7.33 -2.21
N ALA A 39 -0.93 -6.86 -1.52
CA ALA A 39 -0.30 -7.60 -0.43
C ALA A 39 -1.28 -7.85 0.73
N SER A 40 -2.08 -6.84 1.10
CA SER A 40 -3.08 -6.97 2.16
C SER A 40 -4.16 -7.99 1.80
N LEU A 41 -4.60 -8.02 0.54
CA LEU A 41 -5.58 -8.97 0.05
C LEU A 41 -5.04 -10.40 0.05
N VAL A 42 -3.79 -10.60 -0.39
CA VAL A 42 -3.12 -11.91 -0.35
C VAL A 42 -3.06 -12.45 1.08
N LEU A 43 -2.65 -11.61 2.04
CA LEU A 43 -2.60 -12.01 3.45
C LEU A 43 -3.99 -12.34 3.99
N THR A 44 -4.97 -11.47 3.74
CA THR A 44 -6.35 -11.65 4.20
C THR A 44 -6.95 -12.96 3.65
N ASN A 45 -6.79 -13.23 2.35
CA ASN A 45 -7.27 -14.45 1.72
C ASN A 45 -6.58 -15.69 2.29
N ARG A 46 -5.26 -15.63 2.52
CA ARG A 46 -4.53 -16.74 3.15
C ARG A 46 -5.07 -17.04 4.54
N PHE A 47 -5.28 -16.04 5.38
CA PHE A 47 -5.85 -16.24 6.71
C PHE A 47 -7.28 -16.77 6.65
N ALA A 48 -8.12 -16.25 5.76
CA ALA A 48 -9.47 -16.75 5.56
C ALA A 48 -9.50 -18.25 5.17
N HIS A 49 -8.63 -18.67 4.25
CA HIS A 49 -8.50 -20.08 3.87
C HIS A 49 -8.04 -20.96 5.04
N LEU A 50 -7.10 -20.49 5.87
CA LEU A 50 -6.65 -21.25 7.05
C LEU A 50 -7.76 -21.43 8.08
N LEU A 51 -8.59 -20.40 8.31
CA LEU A 51 -9.72 -20.46 9.24
C LEU A 51 -10.87 -21.33 8.73
N GLN A 52 -11.05 -21.41 7.41
CA GLN A 52 -12.06 -22.30 6.80
C GLN A 52 -11.61 -23.77 6.88
N GLY A 53 -10.32 -24.05 6.74
CA GLY A 53 -9.74 -25.39 6.85
C GLY A 53 -9.50 -25.88 8.28
N SER A 54 -9.65 -25.01 9.30
CA SER A 54 -9.54 -25.39 10.71
C SER A 54 -10.86 -25.87 11.32
N ARG A 55 -11.88 -26.16 10.49
CA ARG A 55 -13.20 -26.62 10.91
C ARG A 55 -13.40 -28.09 10.62
#